data_AF-A0A8T5T8U5-F1
#
_entry.id   AF-A0A8T5T8U5-F1
#
_cell.length_a   1.000
_cell.length_b   1.000
_cell.length_c   1.000
_cell.angle_alpha   90.00
_cell.angle_beta   90.00
_cell.angle_gamma   90.00
#
_symmetry.space_group_name_H-M   'P 1'
#
loop_
_entity.id
_entity.type
_entity.pdbx_description
1 polymer ?
#
loop_
_entity_poly.entity_id
_entity_poly.type
_entity_poly.pdbx_seq_one_letter_code
_entity_poly.pdbx_strand_id
1 'polypeptide(L)'
;MNIRKYIDLRLIGIVGSCLLIVSQFSSWYSGLSLINIFLITTSVAIEDSFLYLFPLISGIICFIGTFLVLYKLEYKLNSVIINFIGLGFFLIFIIEIVPKDFLYIGSVGFYFAVIGALLILLDVINVLKLNNNLIEEGN
;
A
#
# COMPACT_ATOMS: atom_id res chain seq x y z
N MET A 1 23.19 6.51 24.20
CA MET A 1 21.71 6.46 24.12
C MET A 1 21.34 5.97 22.73
N ASN A 2 20.84 4.73 22.61
CA ASN A 2 20.84 3.97 21.36
C ASN A 2 19.54 4.23 20.56
N ILE A 3 19.51 5.32 19.78
CA ILE A 3 18.36 5.73 18.95
C ILE A 3 17.89 4.65 17.98
N ARG A 4 18.77 3.69 17.63
CA ARG A 4 18.44 2.53 16.80
C ARG A 4 17.40 1.57 17.40
N LYS A 5 17.07 1.67 18.69
CA LYS A 5 16.16 0.73 19.38
C LYS A 5 14.69 1.17 19.40
N TYR A 6 14.36 2.40 19.00
CA TYR A 6 13.02 2.98 19.21
C TYR A 6 12.14 3.12 17.96
N ILE A 7 12.70 3.03 16.76
CA ILE A 7 11.90 3.00 15.54
C ILE A 7 11.75 1.54 15.14
N ASP A 8 10.63 0.95 15.53
CA ASP A 8 10.22 -0.32 14.99
C ASP A 8 10.02 -0.15 13.49
N LEU A 9 10.92 -0.71 12.68
CA LEU A 9 10.89 -0.60 11.21
C LEU A 9 9.58 -1.12 10.63
N ARG A 10 8.82 -1.92 11.38
CA ARG A 10 7.48 -2.40 11.02
C ARG A 10 6.44 -1.28 10.96
N LEU A 11 6.67 -0.14 11.62
CA LEU A 11 5.81 1.05 11.52
C LEU A 11 5.83 1.67 10.12
N ILE A 12 6.87 1.38 9.31
CA ILE A 12 6.97 1.85 7.93
C ILE A 12 5.83 1.26 7.08
N GLY A 13 5.46 -0.01 7.31
CA GLY A 13 4.32 -0.63 6.61
C GLY A 13 3.00 0.05 6.94
N ILE A 14 2.79 0.48 8.20
CA ILE A 14 1.61 1.26 8.59
C ILE A 14 1.59 2.59 7.84
N VAL A 15 2.70 3.33 7.84
CA VAL A 15 2.77 4.62 7.14
C VAL A 15 2.51 4.42 5.65
N GLY A 16 3.08 3.39 5.04
CA GLY A 16 2.85 3.06 3.63
C GLY A 16 1.39 2.78 3.30
N SER A 17 0.74 1.96 4.12
CA SER A 17 -0.68 1.63 3.99
C SER A 17 -1.58 2.87 4.20
N CYS A 18 -1.26 3.72 5.17
CA CYS A 18 -1.97 4.99 5.36
C CYS A 18 -1.81 5.94 4.16
N LEU A 19 -0.61 6.02 3.56
CA LEU A 19 -0.40 6.84 2.36
C LEU A 19 -1.22 6.33 1.17
N LEU A 20 -1.32 5.02 0.97
CA LEU A 20 -2.21 4.44 -0.05
C LEU A 20 -3.68 4.80 0.21
N ILE A 21 -4.15 4.69 1.46
CA ILE A 21 -5.53 5.05 1.81
C ILE A 21 -5.79 6.54 1.57
N VAL A 22 -4.89 7.42 2.03
CA VAL A 22 -5.02 8.88 1.88
C VAL A 22 -4.91 9.29 0.41
N SER A 23 -4.17 8.55 -0.41
CA SER A 23 -4.08 8.80 -1.85
C SER A 23 -5.46 8.81 -2.51
N GLN A 24 -6.41 7.99 -2.05
CA GLN A 24 -7.77 7.90 -2.60
C GLN A 24 -8.52 9.24 -2.57
N PHE A 25 -8.27 10.03 -1.53
CA PHE A 25 -8.97 11.29 -1.26
C PHE A 25 -8.21 12.50 -1.80
N SER A 26 -6.97 12.30 -2.24
CA SER A 26 -6.14 13.34 -2.83
C SER A 26 -6.43 13.51 -4.32
N SER A 27 -6.06 14.64 -4.91
CA SER A 27 -6.18 14.84 -6.37
C SER A 27 -5.34 13.79 -7.12
N TRP A 28 -5.96 13.13 -8.10
CA TRP A 28 -5.37 12.17 -9.01
C TRP A 28 -5.35 12.67 -10.46
N TYR A 29 -6.52 12.96 -11.03
CA TYR A 29 -6.67 13.37 -12.44
C TYR A 29 -7.44 14.67 -12.53
N SER A 30 -6.87 15.68 -13.19
CA SER A 30 -7.55 16.98 -13.42
C SER A 30 -8.14 17.61 -12.15
N GLY A 31 -7.46 17.46 -11.00
CA GLY A 31 -7.93 17.98 -9.71
C GLY A 31 -8.94 17.08 -8.97
N LEU A 32 -9.45 16.02 -9.61
CA LEU A 32 -10.41 15.10 -9.01
C LEU A 32 -9.70 13.97 -8.24
N SER A 33 -10.29 13.58 -7.11
CA SER A 33 -9.87 12.41 -6.36
C SER A 33 -10.44 11.12 -6.97
N LEU A 34 -9.81 9.99 -6.68
CA LEU A 34 -10.29 8.69 -7.18
C LEU A 34 -11.70 8.37 -6.70
N ILE A 35 -12.07 8.79 -5.48
CA ILE A 35 -13.43 8.60 -4.98
C ILE A 35 -14.46 9.44 -5.77
N ASN A 36 -14.10 10.67 -6.18
CA ASN A 36 -14.98 11.49 -7.00
C ASN A 36 -15.16 10.85 -8.39
N ILE A 37 -14.07 10.36 -8.97
CA ILE A 37 -14.09 9.70 -10.28
C ILE A 37 -14.90 8.41 -10.22
N PHE A 38 -14.75 7.62 -9.16
CA PHE A 38 -15.60 6.46 -8.88
C PHE A 38 -17.08 6.83 -8.92
N LEU A 39 -17.51 7.80 -8.10
CA LEU A 39 -18.92 8.21 -8.01
C LEU A 39 -19.50 8.70 -9.34
N ILE A 40 -18.72 9.44 -10.11
CA ILE A 40 -19.14 9.92 -11.45
C ILE A 40 -19.30 8.72 -12.40
N THR A 41 -18.30 7.83 -12.42
CA THR A 41 -18.19 6.74 -13.40
C THR A 41 -19.16 5.59 -13.11
N THR A 42 -19.54 5.37 -11.84
CA THR A 42 -20.51 4.33 -11.45
C THR A 42 -21.85 4.47 -12.19
N SER A 43 -22.24 5.68 -12.59
CA SER A 43 -23.49 5.90 -13.33
C SER A 43 -23.44 5.42 -14.80
N VAL A 44 -22.25 5.22 -15.37
CA VAL A 44 -22.04 4.96 -16.80
C VAL A 44 -21.36 3.62 -17.05
N ALA A 45 -20.36 3.26 -16.24
CA ALA A 45 -19.57 2.04 -16.39
C ALA A 45 -19.24 1.47 -15.00
N ILE A 46 -20.19 0.70 -14.44
CA ILE A 46 -20.10 0.17 -13.07
C ILE A 46 -18.84 -0.71 -12.90
N GLU A 47 -18.58 -1.63 -13.83
CA GLU A 47 -17.47 -2.57 -13.75
C GLU A 47 -16.12 -1.85 -13.73
N ASP A 48 -15.89 -0.93 -14.68
CA ASP A 48 -14.67 -0.13 -14.75
C ASP A 48 -14.52 0.82 -13.57
N SER A 49 -15.64 1.30 -12.99
CA SER A 49 -15.58 2.23 -11.87
C SER A 49 -14.90 1.64 -10.64
N PHE A 50 -15.03 0.31 -10.41
CA PHE A 50 -14.44 -0.35 -9.25
C PHE A 50 -12.91 -0.28 -9.22
N LEU A 51 -12.26 -0.17 -10.37
CA LEU A 51 -10.81 -0.05 -10.46
C LEU A 51 -10.31 1.19 -9.70
N TYR A 52 -11.07 2.29 -9.67
CA TYR A 52 -10.71 3.49 -8.91
C TYR A 52 -10.74 3.30 -7.40
N LEU A 53 -11.31 2.21 -6.87
CA LEU A 53 -11.27 1.88 -5.44
C LEU A 53 -10.08 0.99 -5.06
N PHE A 54 -9.35 0.46 -6.04
CA PHE A 54 -8.29 -0.53 -5.79
C PHE A 54 -7.12 0.03 -4.95
N PRO A 55 -6.69 1.30 -5.09
CA PRO A 55 -5.69 1.87 -4.17
C PRO A 55 -6.15 1.89 -2.71
N LEU A 56 -7.43 2.19 -2.45
CA LEU A 56 -8.02 2.13 -1.12
C LEU A 56 -8.06 0.69 -0.58
N ILE A 57 -8.57 -0.26 -1.39
CA ILE A 57 -8.64 -1.68 -1.03
C ILE A 57 -7.23 -2.22 -0.74
N SER A 58 -6.27 -1.90 -1.59
CA SER A 58 -4.86 -2.25 -1.42
C SER A 58 -4.32 -1.73 -0.09
N GLY A 59 -4.51 -0.44 0.20
CA GLY A 59 -4.06 0.16 1.45
C GLY A 59 -4.66 -0.50 2.69
N ILE A 60 -5.95 -0.86 2.68
CA ILE A 60 -6.61 -1.56 3.79
C ILE A 60 -6.03 -2.97 3.97
N ILE A 61 -5.87 -3.73 2.89
CA ILE A 61 -5.31 -5.09 2.95
C ILE A 61 -3.88 -5.06 3.49
N CYS A 62 -3.04 -4.15 2.98
CA CYS A 62 -1.67 -3.98 3.45
C CYS A 62 -1.61 -3.51 4.91
N PHE A 63 -2.57 -2.69 5.36
CA PHE A 63 -2.67 -2.28 6.76
C PHE A 63 -2.90 -3.50 7.66
N ILE A 64 -3.84 -4.39 7.29
CA ILE A 64 -4.12 -5.63 8.00
C ILE A 64 -2.88 -6.54 8.00
N GLY A 65 -2.23 -6.68 6.85
CA GLY A 65 -1.01 -7.48 6.69
C GLY A 65 0.10 -7.03 7.64
N THR A 66 0.47 -5.75 7.63
CA THR A 66 1.48 -5.22 8.56
C THR A 66 1.05 -5.34 10.03
N PHE A 67 -0.23 -5.13 10.36
CA PHE A 67 -0.73 -5.25 11.73
C PHE A 67 -0.54 -6.65 12.33
N LEU A 68 -0.67 -7.71 11.51
CA LEU A 68 -0.49 -9.09 11.99
C LEU A 68 0.92 -9.35 12.55
N VAL A 69 1.95 -8.81 11.92
CA VAL A 69 3.35 -8.97 12.37
C VAL A 69 3.70 -8.09 13.56
N LEU A 70 3.04 -6.94 13.69
CA LEU A 70 3.11 -6.14 14.90
C LEU A 70 2.46 -6.85 16.08
N TYR A 71 1.37 -7.58 15.85
CA TYR A 71 0.69 -8.36 16.87
C TYR A 71 1.51 -9.57 17.35
N LYS A 72 1.93 -10.45 16.43
CA LYS A 72 2.83 -11.58 16.74
C LYS A 72 3.76 -11.88 15.57
N LEU A 73 5.06 -12.04 15.87
CA LEU A 73 6.10 -12.35 14.87
C LEU A 73 5.87 -13.68 14.14
N GLU A 74 5.16 -14.63 14.75
CA GLU A 74 4.78 -15.91 14.14
C GLU A 74 3.99 -15.74 12.83
N TYR A 75 3.24 -14.64 12.69
CA TYR A 75 2.45 -14.35 11.49
C TYR A 75 3.23 -13.70 10.35
N LYS A 76 4.58 -13.70 10.40
CA LYS A 76 5.42 -13.07 9.37
C LYS A 76 5.11 -13.50 7.94
N LEU A 77 4.96 -14.81 7.70
CA LEU A 77 4.70 -15.32 6.37
C LEU A 77 3.31 -14.87 5.89
N ASN A 78 2.31 -14.97 6.77
CA ASN A 78 0.93 -14.58 6.46
C ASN A 78 0.84 -13.08 6.15
N SER A 79 1.54 -12.25 6.93
CA SER A 79 1.63 -10.81 6.70
C SER A 79 2.26 -10.49 5.34
N VAL A 80 3.36 -11.14 4.98
CA VAL A 80 4.01 -10.97 3.67
C VAL A 80 3.06 -11.35 2.54
N ILE A 81 2.37 -12.49 2.65
CA ILE A 81 1.38 -12.93 1.65
C ILE A 81 0.25 -11.91 1.52
N ILE A 82 -0.31 -11.43 2.63
CA ILE A 82 -1.39 -10.44 2.63
C ILE A 82 -0.93 -9.12 2.01
N ASN A 83 0.28 -8.65 2.34
CA ASN A 83 0.85 -7.44 1.73
C ASN A 83 1.03 -7.61 0.22
N PHE A 84 1.43 -8.79 -0.27
CA PHE A 84 1.49 -9.06 -1.71
C PHE A 84 0.11 -9.07 -2.37
N ILE A 85 -0.92 -9.63 -1.71
CA ILE A 85 -2.30 -9.57 -2.20
C ILE A 85 -2.74 -8.10 -2.33
N GLY A 86 -2.51 -7.30 -1.30
CA GLY A 86 -2.83 -5.87 -1.31
C GLY A 86 -2.10 -5.12 -2.42
N LEU A 87 -0.78 -5.30 -2.55
CA LEU A 87 0.02 -4.69 -3.63
C LEU A 87 -0.42 -5.19 -5.02
N GLY A 88 -0.94 -6.41 -5.13
CA GLY A 88 -1.53 -6.94 -6.36
C GLY A 88 -2.72 -6.12 -6.85
N PHE A 89 -3.65 -5.74 -5.95
CA PHE A 89 -4.75 -4.83 -6.30
C PHE A 89 -4.24 -3.48 -6.81
N PHE A 90 -3.23 -2.91 -6.15
CA PHE A 90 -2.63 -1.67 -6.60
C PHE A 90 -1.96 -1.81 -7.97
N LEU A 91 -1.30 -2.94 -8.24
CA LEU A 91 -0.66 -3.20 -9.53
C LEU A 91 -1.69 -3.29 -10.67
N ILE A 92 -2.83 -3.96 -10.44
CA ILE A 92 -3.92 -4.02 -11.42
C ILE A 92 -4.39 -2.60 -11.76
N PHE A 93 -4.61 -1.76 -10.75
CA PHE A 93 -4.97 -0.36 -10.96
C PHE A 93 -3.91 0.40 -11.78
N ILE A 94 -2.63 0.24 -11.48
CA ILE A 94 -1.54 0.88 -12.24
C ILE A 94 -1.51 0.38 -13.69
N ILE A 95 -1.77 -0.89 -13.96
CA ILE A 95 -1.69 -1.43 -15.32
C ILE A 95 -2.93 -1.06 -16.14
N GLU A 96 -4.11 -1.05 -15.55
CA GLU A 96 -5.36 -0.89 -16.30
C GLU A 96 -5.81 0.58 -16.45
N ILE A 97 -5.57 1.42 -15.45
CA ILE A 97 -6.07 2.80 -15.41
C ILE A 97 -4.99 3.79 -15.81
N VAL A 98 -3.77 3.69 -15.27
CA VAL A 98 -2.73 4.70 -15.47
C VAL A 98 -2.33 4.88 -16.96
N PRO A 99 -2.19 3.81 -17.79
CA PRO A 99 -1.94 3.92 -19.23
C PRO A 99 -3.01 4.70 -20.01
N LYS A 100 -4.28 4.63 -19.58
CA LYS A 100 -5.41 5.25 -20.29
C LYS A 100 -5.44 6.76 -20.11
N ASP A 101 -4.95 7.27 -18.97
CA ASP A 101 -5.04 8.69 -18.58
C ASP A 101 -3.67 9.40 -18.53
N PHE A 102 -2.68 8.92 -19.31
CA PHE A 102 -1.25 9.33 -19.19
C PHE A 102 -0.98 10.84 -19.26
N LEU A 103 -1.83 11.60 -19.95
CA LEU A 103 -1.71 13.06 -20.08
C LEU A 103 -1.90 13.82 -18.76
N TYR A 104 -2.45 13.18 -17.72
CA TYR A 104 -2.79 13.81 -16.45
C TYR A 104 -2.11 13.16 -15.23
N ILE A 105 -1.08 12.34 -15.44
CA ILE A 105 -0.27 11.73 -14.36
C ILE A 105 0.67 12.79 -13.75
N GLY A 106 0.77 12.82 -12.43
CA GLY A 106 1.71 13.70 -11.70
C GLY A 106 1.08 14.54 -10.59
N SER A 107 -0.03 14.08 -10.03
CA SER A 107 -0.71 14.75 -8.92
C SER A 107 -0.31 14.16 -7.56
N VAL A 108 -0.66 14.86 -6.49
CA VAL A 108 -0.30 14.49 -5.11
C VAL A 108 -0.78 13.08 -4.74
N GLY A 109 -1.97 12.68 -5.20
CA GLY A 109 -2.51 11.34 -4.95
C GLY A 109 -1.66 10.24 -5.56
N PHE A 110 -1.21 10.41 -6.80
CA PHE A 110 -0.31 9.44 -7.45
C PHE A 110 1.00 9.29 -6.66
N TYR A 111 1.62 10.40 -6.24
CA TYR A 111 2.86 10.35 -5.47
C TYR A 111 2.67 9.67 -4.11
N PHE A 112 1.59 9.96 -3.40
CA PHE A 112 1.27 9.26 -2.15
C PHE A 112 1.08 7.77 -2.34
N ALA A 113 0.42 7.34 -3.40
CA ALA A 113 0.20 5.93 -3.68
C ALA A 113 1.51 5.19 -4.01
N VAL A 114 2.36 5.77 -4.87
CA VAL A 114 3.64 5.18 -5.24
C VAL A 114 4.58 5.12 -4.04
N ILE A 115 4.71 6.21 -3.28
CA ILE A 115 5.53 6.23 -2.06
C ILE A 115 4.97 5.21 -1.05
N GLY A 116 3.65 5.16 -0.86
CA GLY A 116 3.00 4.20 0.03
C GLY A 116 3.31 2.75 -0.32
N ALA A 117 3.18 2.39 -1.61
CA ALA A 117 3.52 1.06 -2.10
C ALA A 117 5.01 0.70 -1.91
N LEU A 118 5.92 1.66 -2.13
CA LEU A 118 7.35 1.46 -1.88
C LEU A 118 7.66 1.23 -0.40
N LEU A 119 7.02 1.97 0.51
CA LEU A 119 7.19 1.77 1.95
C LEU A 119 6.70 0.39 2.40
N ILE A 120 5.58 -0.10 1.85
CA ILE A 120 5.07 -1.45 2.13
C ILE A 120 6.06 -2.51 1.60
N LEU A 121 6.64 -2.32 0.42
CA LEU A 121 7.67 -3.23 -0.09
C LEU A 121 8.91 -3.27 0.82
N LEU A 122 9.35 -2.11 1.32
CA LEU A 122 10.45 -2.04 2.29
C LEU A 122 10.09 -2.75 3.60
N ASP A 123 8.86 -2.60 4.10
CA ASP A 123 8.35 -3.33 5.26
C ASP A 123 8.42 -4.85 5.04
N VAL A 124 7.92 -5.34 3.91
CA VAL A 124 7.99 -6.77 3.53
C VAL A 124 9.43 -7.29 3.54
N ILE A 125 10.38 -6.55 2.95
CA ILE A 125 11.80 -6.93 2.95
C ILE A 125 12.35 -6.98 4.40
N ASN A 126 11.98 -6.01 5.24
CA ASN A 126 12.42 -5.97 6.63
C ASN A 126 11.84 -7.13 7.46
N VAL A 127 10.56 -7.44 7.29
CA VAL A 127 9.89 -8.58 7.94
C VAL A 127 10.53 -9.91 7.56
N LEU A 128 10.95 -10.07 6.30
CA LEU A 128 11.65 -11.29 5.85
C LEU A 128 13.06 -11.40 6.46
N LYS A 129 13.78 -10.29 6.59
CA LYS A 129 15.13 -10.25 7.18
C LYS A 129 15.18 -10.50 8.68
N LEU A 130 14.09 -10.22 9.40
CA LEU A 130 13.97 -10.48 10.85
C LEU A 130 14.24 -11.95 11.23
N ASN A 131 14.16 -12.89 10.28
CA ASN A 131 14.49 -14.30 10.51
C ASN A 131 16.00 -14.58 10.69
N ASN A 132 16.87 -13.81 10.03
CA ASN A 132 18.30 -14.13 10.00
C ASN A 132 18.98 -13.79 11.33
N ASN A 133 18.55 -12.70 11.98
CA ASN A 133 19.19 -12.23 13.21
C ASN A 133 18.87 -13.13 14.43
N LEU A 134 17.72 -13.80 14.45
CA LEU A 134 17.36 -14.71 15.55
C LEU A 134 18.09 -16.06 15.47
N ILE A 135 18.59 -16.44 14.29
CA ILE A 135 19.41 -17.65 14.11
C ILE A 135 20.88 -17.35 14.48
N GLU A 136 21.35 -16.12 14.28
CA GLU A 136 22.72 -15.70 14.63
C GLU A 136 22.92 -15.45 16.13
N GLU A 137 21.90 -15.05 16.89
CA GLU A 137 22.01 -14.90 18.35
C GLU A 137 21.83 -16.23 19.13
N GLY A 138 21.55 -17.33 18.43
CA GLY A 138 21.31 -18.67 19.00
C GLY A 138 22.45 -19.68 18.82
N ASN A 139 23.60 -19.27 18.26
CA ASN A 139 24.81 -20.09 18.09
C ASN A 139 26.00 -19.50 18.85
#